data_AF-A0AAU3BPE0-F1
#
_entry.id   AF-A0AAU3BPE0-F1
#
_cell.length_a   1.000
_cell.length_b   1.000
_cell.length_c   1.000
_cell.angle_alpha   90.00
_cell.angle_beta   90.00
_cell.angle_gamma   90.00
#
_symmetry.space_group_name_H-M   'P 1'
#
loop_
_entity.id
_entity.type
_entity.pdbx_description
1 polymer ?
#
loop_
_entity_poly.entity_id
_entity_poly.type
_entity_poly.pdbx_seq_one_letter_code
_entity_poly.pdbx_strand_id
1 'polypeptide(L)' 'MRDAPPWHEPPIDDLPFVVLGEPPYSVYTGGRATRLGEVATAEDAISLVVAHLPADLSADAAGQQA' A
#
# COMPACT_ATOMS: atom_id res chain seq x y z
N MET A 1 7.18 -25.70 -17.45
CA MET A 1 6.99 -24.24 -17.51
C MET A 1 5.89 -23.92 -16.51
N ARG A 2 6.15 -23.16 -15.45
CA ARG A 2 5.06 -22.67 -14.57
C ARG A 2 4.59 -21.36 -15.19
N ASP A 3 3.38 -21.35 -15.72
CA ASP A 3 2.72 -20.11 -16.12
C ASP A 3 2.54 -19.25 -14.87
N ALA A 4 3.00 -18.01 -14.95
CA ALA A 4 2.68 -17.03 -13.93
C ALA A 4 1.16 -16.82 -13.96
N PRO A 5 0.46 -16.79 -12.81
CA PRO A 5 -0.95 -16.44 -12.78
C PRO A 5 -1.17 -15.06 -13.43
N PRO A 6 -2.37 -14.80 -13.96
CA PRO A 6 -2.70 -13.50 -14.51
C PRO A 6 -2.67 -12.48 -13.38
N TRP A 7 -1.53 -11.84 -13.18
CA TRP A 7 -1.43 -10.68 -12.33
C TRP A 7 -2.36 -9.65 -12.94
N HIS A 8 -3.50 -9.40 -12.29
CA HIS A 8 -4.26 -8.21 -12.58
C HIS A 8 -3.30 -7.05 -12.36
N GLU A 9 -2.88 -6.36 -13.42
CA GLU A 9 -2.24 -5.05 -13.29
C GLU A 9 -3.29 -4.16 -12.62
N PRO A 10 -3.20 -3.89 -11.30
CA PRO A 10 -4.06 -2.89 -10.72
C PRO A 10 -3.69 -1.58 -11.41
N PRO A 11 -4.55 -0.56 -11.42
CA PRO A 11 -4.05 0.79 -11.65
C PRO A 11 -3.00 1.07 -10.55
N ILE A 12 -1.72 0.84 -10.88
CA ILE A 12 -0.57 0.96 -9.95
C ILE A 12 -0.54 2.36 -9.35
N ASP A 13 -1.11 3.32 -10.08
CA ASP A 13 -1.21 4.71 -9.68
C ASP A 13 -2.09 4.95 -8.45
N ASP A 14 -3.02 4.07 -8.05
CA ASP A 14 -3.95 4.39 -6.95
C ASP A 14 -3.53 3.83 -5.56
N LEU A 15 -2.37 3.19 -5.44
CA LEU A 15 -1.95 2.58 -4.18
C LEU A 15 -1.27 3.56 -3.21
N PRO A 16 -1.60 3.50 -1.91
CA PRO A 16 -0.85 4.24 -0.90
C PRO A 16 0.58 3.69 -0.77
N PHE A 17 1.54 4.58 -0.57
CA PHE A 17 2.95 4.21 -0.47
C PHE A 17 3.68 5.00 0.62
N VAL A 18 4.74 4.38 1.16
CA VAL A 18 5.65 5.01 2.14
C VAL A 18 6.85 5.58 1.41
N VAL A 19 7.17 6.85 1.68
CA VAL A 19 8.45 7.43 1.26
C VAL A 19 9.51 6.99 2.26
N LEU A 20 10.41 6.12 1.79
CA LEU A 20 11.55 5.65 2.57
C LEU A 20 12.59 6.77 2.65
N GLY A 21 12.84 7.25 3.87
CA GLY A 21 13.80 8.30 4.22
C GLY A 21 14.18 8.20 5.70
N GLU A 22 14.93 9.19 6.21
CA GLU A 22 15.12 9.30 7.66
C GLU A 22 13.76 9.54 8.33
N PRO A 23 13.50 8.93 9.49
CA PRO A 23 12.29 9.23 10.24
C PRO A 23 12.11 10.74 10.42
N PRO A 24 10.88 11.24 10.31
CA PRO A 24 9.64 10.48 10.21
C PRO A 24 9.25 10.07 8.77
N TYR A 25 8.66 8.89 8.65
CA TYR A 25 8.16 8.32 7.39
C TYR A 25 6.88 9.02 6.96
N SER A 26 6.85 9.51 5.72
CA SER A 26 5.65 10.08 5.12
C SER A 26 4.90 9.05 4.28
N VAL A 27 3.59 8.96 4.48
CA VAL A 27 2.71 8.07 3.71
C VAL A 27 1.79 8.91 2.83
N TYR A 28 1.64 8.49 1.58
CA TYR A 28 0.83 9.19 0.57
C TYR A 28 -0.25 8.28 0.01
N THR A 29 -1.32 8.88 -0.49
CA THR A 29 -2.31 8.21 -1.34
C THR A 29 -1.71 7.84 -2.68
N GLY A 30 -2.43 6.98 -3.41
CA GLY A 30 -2.29 6.86 -4.86
C GLY A 30 -2.24 8.22 -5.56
N GLY A 31 -1.48 8.27 -6.65
CA GLY A 31 -1.29 9.43 -7.51
C GLY A 31 -0.41 10.51 -6.88
N ARG A 32 0.15 10.25 -5.68
CA ARG A 32 0.93 11.20 -4.88
C ARG A 32 0.17 12.51 -4.59
N ALA A 33 -1.17 12.47 -4.69
CA ALA A 33 -2.00 13.65 -4.65
C ALA A 33 -2.22 14.17 -3.22
N THR A 34 -2.14 13.32 -2.20
CA THR A 34 -2.43 13.69 -0.81
C THR A 34 -1.54 12.94 0.17
N ARG A 35 -0.96 13.65 1.15
CA ARG A 35 -0.24 13.05 2.28
C ARG A 35 -1.26 12.56 3.30
N LEU A 36 -1.26 11.26 3.57
CA LEU A 36 -2.14 10.63 4.55
C LEU A 36 -1.66 10.88 5.98
N GLY A 37 -0.34 10.88 6.18
CA GLY A 37 0.24 11.07 7.50
C GLY A 37 1.76 11.00 7.51
N GLU A 38 2.32 11.29 8.67
CA GLU A 38 3.74 11.21 8.96
C GLU A 38 3.91 10.51 10.30
N VAL A 39 4.76 9.48 10.33
CA VAL A 39 4.89 8.57 11.47
C VAL A 39 6.35 8.25 11.74
N ALA A 40 6.71 8.05 13.01
CA ALA A 40 8.11 7.88 13.41
C ALA A 40 8.66 6.47 13.12
N THR A 41 7.79 5.46 12.99
CA THR A 41 8.18 4.06 12.86
C THR A 41 7.73 3.48 11.52
N ALA A 42 8.47 2.47 11.05
CA ALA A 42 8.10 1.74 9.84
C ALA A 42 6.81 0.93 10.04
N GLU A 43 6.57 0.41 11.24
CA GLU A 43 5.37 -0.38 11.57
C GLU A 43 4.10 0.49 11.52
N ASP A 44 4.16 1.72 12.05
CA ASP A 44 3.07 2.68 11.93
C ASP A 44 2.82 3.07 10.47
N ALA A 45 3.89 3.20 9.67
CA ALA A 45 3.76 3.57 8.26
C ALA A 45 3.06 2.46 7.46
N ILE A 46 3.43 1.20 7.72
CA ILE A 46 2.78 0.03 7.12
C ILE A 46 1.32 -0.05 7.56
N SER A 47 1.04 0.14 8.84
CA SER A 47 -0.33 0.13 9.37
C SER A 47 -1.21 1.18 8.67
N LEU A 48 -0.65 2.36 8.42
CA LEU A 48 -1.36 3.46 7.76
C LEU A 48 -1.56 3.21 6.26
N VAL A 49 -0.61 2.55 5.59
CA VAL A 49 -0.78 2.07 4.21
C VAL A 49 -1.90 1.04 4.14
N VAL A 50 -1.88 0.01 4.99
CA VAL A 50 -2.87 -1.07 5.00
C VAL A 50 -4.28 -0.55 5.27
N ALA A 51 -4.40 0.42 6.20
CA ALA A 51 -5.68 1.06 6.51
C ALA A 51 -6.28 1.87 5.35
N HIS A 52 -5.46 2.31 4.39
CA HIS A 52 -5.90 3.10 3.23
C HIS A 52 -5.81 2.31 1.91
N LEU A 53 -5.63 1.00 1.96
CA LEU A 53 -5.68 0.16 0.77
C LEU A 53 -7.11 0.13 0.20
N PRO A 54 -7.26 0.05 -1.14
CA PRO A 54 -8.54 -0.27 -1.76
C PRO A 54 -9.09 -1.60 -1.25
N ALA A 55 -10.41 -1.67 -1.03
CA ALA A 55 -11.05 -2.83 -0.40
C ALA A 55 -10.78 -4.16 -1.11
N ASP A 56 -10.73 -4.16 -2.44
CA ASP A 56 -10.39 -5.33 -3.26
C ASP A 56 -8.98 -5.87 -2.95
N LEU A 57 -8.03 -4.99 -2.61
CA LEU A 57 -6.65 -5.35 -2.30
C LEU A 57 -6.42 -5.59 -0.80
N SER A 58 -7.22 -4.96 0.08
CA SER A 58 -7.20 -5.26 1.50
C SER A 58 -7.54 -6.72 1.79
N ALA A 59 -8.47 -7.31 1.03
CA ALA A 59 -8.84 -8.73 1.19
C ALA A 59 -7.70 -9.69 0.81
N ASP A 60 -6.99 -9.39 -0.29
CA ASP A 60 -5.79 -10.14 -0.70
C ASP A 60 -4.63 -9.96 0.29
N ALA A 61 -4.40 -8.74 0.76
CA ALA A 61 -3.35 -8.44 1.76
C ALA A 61 -3.61 -9.15 3.11
N ALA A 62 -4.87 -9.37 3.47
CA ALA A 62 -5.27 -10.13 4.65
C ALA A 62 -5.12 -11.66 4.49
N GLY A 63 -4.70 -12.14 3.30
CA GLY A 63 -4.57 -13.56 3.01
C GLY A 63 -5.92 -14.28 2.87
N GLN A 64 -7.00 -13.55 2.64
CA GLN A 64 -8.35 -14.10 2.56
C GLN A 64 -8.70 -14.47 1.12
N GLN A 65 -7.93 -15.39 0.54
CA GLN A 65 -8.30 -16.04 -0.72
C GLN A 65 -9.36 -17.11 -0.42
N ALA A 66 -10.56 -16.97 -1.01
CA ALA A 66 -11.60 -17.99 -1.05
C ALA A 66 -11.36 -19.01 -2.16
#